data_AF-A0A849U7B9-F1
#
_entry.id   AF-A0A849U7B9-F1
#
_cell.length_a   1.000
_cell.length_b   1.000
_cell.length_c   1.000
_cell.angle_alpha   90.00
_cell.angle_beta   90.00
_cell.angle_gamma   90.00
#
_symmetry.space_group_name_H-M   'P 1'
#
loop_
_entity.id
_entity.type
_entity.pdbx_description
1 polymer ?
#
loop_
_entity_poly.entity_id
_entity_poly.type
_entity_poly.pdbx_seq_one_letter_code
_entity_poly.pdbx_strand_id
1 'polypeptide(L)'
;MLMSTNSILLAKDSSVAVWLTQADQNLKFQQQTGVICFTEEFNAYPVLTVDAEQQYQTVEGFGFSLTGGSAMLIGRLPDPIRSELLRELFLPDGDGIGISFLRLSIGASDLSERCFSYDDQPDGQADFELAGFDIEAGDPEVIPLLQEILAINPAIKIIATAWSAPRWMKTNQSFIGGKLREDCYSVYAAYLTLYLLAMRKNGIVVHAITPQNEPLNQKNEPSMIMAAHEQAAFIKNHLGPALDNAGLADVELFCWDHNCDVKEYPLEVFADAEACRYLAGSAWHLYGGDISVLSEVHQLYPKMKLYFTEQWVGIDGQFAGDLLWHIKNVLIGSLRNWSRV
;
A
#
# COMPACT_ATOMS: atom_id res chain seq x y z
N MET A 1 6.82 8.58 32.31
CA MET A 1 7.36 9.48 31.28
C MET A 1 6.67 10.81 31.48
N LEU A 2 7.41 11.85 31.86
CA LEU A 2 6.85 13.20 32.04
C LEU A 2 7.14 13.98 30.76
N MET A 3 6.10 14.44 30.08
CA MET A 3 6.23 15.30 28.90
C MET A 3 6.20 16.77 29.35
N SER A 4 7.11 17.59 28.80
CA SER A 4 7.24 19.02 29.09
C SER A 4 7.00 19.80 27.80
N THR A 5 6.16 20.84 27.86
CA THR A 5 5.89 21.76 26.75
C THR A 5 6.13 23.19 27.21
N ASN A 6 6.69 24.03 26.32
CA ASN A 6 6.67 25.47 26.50
C ASN A 6 5.45 26.02 25.74
N SER A 7 4.54 26.60 26.50
CA SER A 7 3.66 27.70 26.05
C SER A 7 2.57 27.36 25.02
N ILE A 8 1.74 26.35 25.30
CA ILE A 8 0.33 26.34 24.85
C ILE A 8 -0.51 25.94 26.07
N LEU A 9 -1.54 26.73 26.40
CA LEU A 9 -2.52 26.40 27.43
C LEU A 9 -3.12 25.01 27.15
N LEU A 10 -2.64 23.97 27.83
CA LEU A 10 -3.35 22.70 27.92
C LEU A 10 -4.32 22.77 29.08
N ALA A 11 -5.55 22.34 28.81
CA ALA A 11 -6.55 22.06 29.82
C ALA A 11 -5.92 21.14 30.87
N LYS A 12 -6.00 21.54 32.14
CA LYS A 12 -5.32 20.94 33.30
C LYS A 12 -5.71 19.47 33.58
N ASP A 13 -6.51 18.86 32.73
CA ASP A 13 -7.18 17.56 32.91
C ASP A 13 -7.02 16.59 31.71
N SER A 14 -6.17 16.86 30.72
CA SER A 14 -5.98 15.94 29.59
C SER A 14 -5.07 14.75 29.97
N SER A 15 -5.68 13.60 30.29
CA SER A 15 -4.98 12.33 30.47
C SER A 15 -4.51 11.76 29.13
N VAL A 16 -3.26 11.28 29.06
CA VAL A 16 -2.72 10.60 27.87
C VAL A 16 -3.02 9.10 27.97
N ALA A 17 -3.65 8.55 26.93
CA ALA A 17 -3.78 7.10 26.77
C ALA A 17 -2.49 6.51 26.17
N VAL A 18 -2.04 5.38 26.71
CA VAL A 18 -0.81 4.72 26.26
C VAL A 18 -1.08 3.26 25.96
N TRP A 19 -0.62 2.80 24.79
CA TRP A 19 -0.56 1.39 24.43
C TRP A 19 0.89 0.94 24.39
N LEU A 20 1.19 -0.22 24.97
CA LEU A 20 2.54 -0.72 25.12
C LEU A 20 2.67 -2.14 24.58
N THR A 21 3.69 -2.32 23.74
CA THR A 21 4.21 -3.62 23.33
C THR A 21 5.66 -3.72 23.77
N GLN A 22 6.03 -4.78 24.47
CA GLN A 22 7.40 -5.02 24.93
C GLN A 22 8.06 -6.13 24.10
N ALA A 23 9.35 -5.95 23.81
CA ALA A 23 10.13 -6.89 23.00
C ALA A 23 10.23 -8.30 23.62
N ASP A 24 10.08 -8.41 24.94
CA ASP A 24 10.04 -9.68 25.67
C ASP A 24 8.65 -10.36 25.68
N GLN A 25 7.67 -9.77 25.00
CA GLN A 25 6.29 -10.24 24.87
C GLN A 25 5.45 -10.22 26.15
N ASN A 26 5.93 -9.62 27.25
CA ASN A 26 5.16 -9.52 28.50
C ASN A 26 3.91 -8.65 28.35
N LEU A 27 3.97 -7.62 27.50
CA LEU A 27 2.84 -6.78 27.12
C LEU A 27 2.74 -6.74 25.59
N LYS A 28 1.54 -6.93 25.05
CA LYS A 28 1.26 -6.93 23.60
C LYS A 28 0.08 -6.00 23.32
N PHE A 29 0.37 -4.83 22.75
CA PHE A 29 -0.60 -3.77 22.46
C PHE A 29 -1.56 -3.48 23.62
N GLN A 30 -1.03 -3.48 24.85
CA GLN A 30 -1.86 -3.36 26.04
C GLN A 30 -2.02 -1.90 26.45
N GLN A 31 -3.26 -1.45 26.62
CA GLN A 31 -3.55 -0.14 27.19
C GLN A 31 -3.05 -0.07 28.64
N GLN A 32 -2.28 0.96 28.96
CA GLN A 32 -1.74 1.19 30.29
C GLN A 32 -2.77 1.92 31.16
N THR A 33 -2.94 1.46 32.39
CA THR A 33 -3.91 2.02 33.35
C THR A 33 -3.37 3.22 34.12
N GLY A 34 -2.06 3.50 34.01
CA GLY A 34 -1.43 4.64 34.66
C GLY A 34 -1.86 5.94 33.98
N VAL A 35 -2.34 6.90 34.77
CA VAL A 35 -2.63 8.26 34.28
C VAL A 35 -1.31 8.98 34.04
N ILE A 36 -1.03 9.33 32.79
CA ILE A 36 0.08 10.24 32.44
C ILE A 36 -0.49 11.63 32.26
N CYS A 37 0.01 12.56 33.07
CA CYS A 37 -0.32 13.99 33.01
C CYS A 37 0.93 14.80 32.63
N PHE A 38 0.70 15.91 31.93
CA PHE A 38 1.71 16.95 31.80
C PHE A 38 1.94 17.61 33.15
N THR A 39 3.19 17.79 33.55
CA THR A 39 3.57 18.50 34.78
C THR A 39 4.61 19.56 34.47
N GLU A 40 4.62 20.62 35.28
CA GLU A 40 5.66 21.66 35.25
C GLU A 40 6.84 21.29 36.18
N GLU A 41 6.81 20.11 36.79
CA GLU A 41 7.87 19.66 37.69
C GLU A 41 9.15 19.38 36.92
N PHE A 42 10.23 20.03 37.37
CA PHE A 42 11.55 19.76 36.87
C PHE A 42 11.92 18.29 37.08
N ASN A 43 12.39 17.64 36.02
CA ASN A 43 12.95 16.31 36.07
C ASN A 43 14.22 16.24 35.19
N ALA A 44 15.07 15.25 35.46
CA ALA A 44 16.34 15.07 34.75
C ALA A 44 16.24 14.09 33.56
N TYR A 45 15.03 13.75 33.11
CA TYR A 45 14.85 12.83 31.98
C TYR A 45 14.98 13.57 30.64
N PRO A 46 15.29 12.86 29.53
CA PRO A 46 15.21 13.43 28.20
C PRO A 46 13.81 13.99 27.91
N VAL A 47 13.76 15.22 27.40
CA VAL A 47 12.51 15.90 27.03
C VAL A 47 12.34 15.84 25.51
N LEU A 48 11.16 15.43 25.07
CA LEU A 48 10.72 15.55 23.67
C LEU A 48 9.73 16.70 23.59
N THR A 49 10.06 17.73 22.82
CA THR A 49 9.19 18.89 22.58
C THR A 49 8.46 18.72 21.26
N VAL A 50 7.14 18.92 21.28
CA VAL A 50 6.30 18.91 20.07
C VAL A 50 5.98 20.36 19.71
N ASP A 51 6.39 20.77 18.52
CA ASP A 51 6.04 22.07 17.94
C ASP A 51 4.88 21.90 16.96
N ALA A 52 3.71 22.42 17.31
CA ALA A 52 2.50 22.32 16.48
C ALA A 52 2.52 23.27 15.27
N GLU A 53 3.41 24.27 15.24
CA GLU A 53 3.56 25.18 14.10
C GLU A 53 4.39 24.56 12.98
N GLN A 54 5.21 23.55 13.29
CA GLN A 54 6.01 22.82 12.29
C GLN A 54 5.22 21.66 11.67
N GLN A 55 4.61 21.92 10.51
CA GLN A 55 3.82 20.94 9.78
C GLN A 55 4.65 20.17 8.72
N TYR A 56 4.24 18.93 8.47
CA TYR A 56 4.82 18.03 7.48
C TYR A 56 3.71 17.44 6.58
N GLN A 57 3.88 16.22 6.06
CA GLN A 57 2.86 15.54 5.28
C GLN A 57 1.63 15.16 6.10
N THR A 58 0.46 15.16 5.45
CA THR A 58 -0.73 14.51 5.99
C THR A 58 -0.60 13.00 5.83
N VAL A 59 -0.79 12.27 6.93
CA VAL A 59 -0.85 10.80 6.92
C VAL A 59 -2.21 10.35 6.40
N GLU A 60 -2.20 9.41 5.47
CA GLU A 60 -3.37 8.92 4.75
C GLU A 60 -3.90 7.59 5.26
N GLY A 61 -3.09 6.84 6.02
CA GLY A 61 -3.53 5.66 6.76
C GLY A 61 -2.37 4.73 7.06
N PHE A 62 -2.68 3.61 7.72
CA PHE A 62 -1.74 2.51 7.95
C PHE A 62 -2.48 1.19 7.77
N GLY A 63 -1.74 0.16 7.35
CA GLY A 63 -2.26 -1.21 7.34
C GLY A 63 -1.35 -2.20 6.65
N PHE A 64 -1.94 -3.08 5.85
CA PHE A 64 -1.26 -4.25 5.29
C PHE A 64 -1.91 -4.68 3.97
N SER A 65 -1.26 -5.63 3.30
CA SER A 65 -1.83 -6.28 2.11
C SER A 65 -2.93 -7.26 2.50
N LEU A 66 -4.13 -7.11 1.92
CA LEU A 66 -5.15 -8.16 1.94
C LEU A 66 -4.95 -9.03 0.69
N THR A 67 -4.12 -10.06 0.82
CA THR A 67 -3.82 -10.99 -0.27
C THR A 67 -4.92 -12.03 -0.45
N GLY A 68 -4.91 -12.74 -1.58
CA GLY A 68 -5.78 -13.89 -1.81
C GLY A 68 -5.71 -14.93 -0.69
N GLY A 69 -4.49 -15.28 -0.26
CA GLY A 69 -4.25 -16.20 0.84
C GLY A 69 -4.78 -15.70 2.19
N SER A 70 -4.59 -14.42 2.51
CA SER A 70 -5.18 -13.81 3.72
C SER A 70 -6.71 -13.82 3.66
N ALA A 71 -7.30 -13.44 2.52
CA ALA A 71 -8.74 -13.44 2.33
C ALA A 71 -9.33 -14.86 2.44
N MET A 72 -8.66 -15.86 1.85
CA MET A 72 -9.03 -17.27 1.96
C MET A 72 -9.03 -17.74 3.41
N LEU A 73 -7.97 -17.45 4.17
CA LEU A 73 -7.86 -17.87 5.58
C LEU A 73 -8.93 -17.20 6.45
N ILE A 74 -9.15 -15.89 6.28
CA ILE A 74 -10.13 -15.13 7.06
C ILE A 74 -11.56 -15.54 6.67
N GLY A 75 -11.84 -15.65 5.37
CA GLY A 75 -13.16 -15.99 4.83
C GLY A 75 -13.65 -17.37 5.27
N ARG A 76 -12.72 -18.30 5.53
CA ARG A 76 -13.02 -19.68 5.99
C ARG A 76 -13.15 -19.82 7.51
N LEU A 77 -12.97 -18.74 8.29
CA LEU A 77 -13.31 -18.75 9.71
C LEU A 77 -14.82 -18.86 9.90
N PRO A 78 -15.30 -19.49 11.00
CA PRO A 78 -16.71 -19.42 11.38
C PRO A 78 -17.20 -17.97 11.49
N ASP A 79 -18.42 -17.68 11.04
CA ASP A 79 -18.95 -16.30 10.96
C ASP A 79 -18.77 -15.47 12.23
N PRO A 80 -18.99 -16.00 13.46
CA PRO A 80 -18.76 -15.22 14.69
C PRO A 80 -17.29 -14.82 14.87
N ILE A 81 -16.35 -15.73 14.55
CA ILE A 81 -14.91 -15.50 14.69
C ILE A 81 -14.43 -14.53 13.62
N ARG A 82 -14.89 -14.69 12.37
CA ARG A 82 -14.60 -13.75 11.28
C ARG A 82 -15.07 -12.33 11.65
N SER A 83 -16.31 -12.22 12.12
CA SER A 83 -16.90 -10.92 12.50
C SER A 83 -16.14 -10.26 13.65
N GLU A 84 -15.73 -11.01 14.67
CA GLU A 84 -14.93 -10.50 15.78
C GLU A 84 -13.56 -10.01 15.31
N LEU A 85 -12.85 -10.82 14.50
CA LEU A 85 -11.55 -10.46 13.92
C LEU A 85 -11.64 -9.18 13.06
N LEU A 86 -12.62 -9.09 12.17
CA LEU A 86 -12.78 -7.91 11.32
C LEU A 86 -13.09 -6.64 12.12
N ARG A 87 -13.85 -6.77 13.21
CA ARG A 87 -14.11 -5.63 14.11
C ARG A 87 -12.86 -5.22 14.87
N GLU A 88 -12.10 -6.18 15.41
CA GLU A 88 -10.83 -5.91 16.08
C GLU A 88 -9.85 -5.18 15.14
N LEU A 89 -9.77 -5.59 13.88
CA LEU A 89 -8.84 -5.00 12.92
C LEU A 89 -9.31 -3.63 12.39
N PHE A 90 -10.57 -3.52 11.97
CA PHE A 90 -11.01 -2.40 11.13
C PHE A 90 -11.89 -1.37 11.84
N LEU A 91 -12.44 -1.66 13.03
CA LEU A 91 -13.24 -0.67 13.76
C LEU A 91 -12.32 0.49 14.17
N PRO A 92 -12.65 1.75 13.81
CA PRO A 92 -11.75 2.89 14.03
C PRO A 92 -11.65 3.34 15.48
N ASP A 93 -12.64 2.99 16.31
CA ASP A 93 -12.76 3.42 17.70
C ASP A 93 -13.13 2.24 18.61
N GLY A 94 -13.04 2.45 19.93
CA GLY A 94 -13.42 1.46 20.93
C GLY A 94 -12.42 0.31 21.00
N ASP A 95 -12.90 -0.90 20.75
CA ASP A 95 -12.11 -2.14 20.89
C ASP A 95 -11.33 -2.50 19.62
N GLY A 96 -11.38 -1.68 18.56
CA GLY A 96 -10.65 -1.91 17.32
C GLY A 96 -9.35 -1.12 17.20
N ILE A 97 -8.43 -1.58 16.35
CA ILE A 97 -7.14 -0.92 16.08
C ILE A 97 -7.19 0.06 14.90
N GLY A 98 -8.32 0.15 14.20
CA GLY A 98 -8.56 1.16 13.17
C GLY A 98 -7.66 1.09 11.94
N ILE A 99 -7.41 -0.11 11.40
CA ILE A 99 -6.72 -0.24 10.11
C ILE A 99 -7.44 0.60 9.06
N SER A 100 -6.69 1.50 8.43
CA SER A 100 -7.21 2.60 7.61
C SER A 100 -6.69 2.59 6.17
N PHE A 101 -5.77 1.69 5.85
CA PHE A 101 -5.22 1.52 4.52
C PHE A 101 -5.02 0.03 4.20
N LEU A 102 -5.46 -0.41 3.01
CA LEU A 102 -5.20 -1.76 2.51
C LEU A 102 -4.48 -1.73 1.17
N ARG A 103 -3.66 -2.75 0.93
CA ARG A 103 -3.05 -3.02 -0.38
C ARG A 103 -3.63 -4.30 -0.98
N LEU A 104 -3.97 -4.27 -2.26
CA LEU A 104 -4.55 -5.39 -3.02
C LEU A 104 -3.69 -5.74 -4.23
N SER A 105 -3.85 -6.97 -4.70
CA SER A 105 -3.35 -7.41 -6.01
C SER A 105 -4.42 -7.25 -7.09
N ILE A 106 -4.01 -6.74 -8.25
CA ILE A 106 -4.77 -6.81 -9.49
C ILE A 106 -4.34 -8.09 -10.21
N GLY A 107 -5.17 -9.13 -10.12
CA GLY A 107 -4.77 -10.50 -10.46
C GLY A 107 -4.10 -11.19 -9.27
N ALA A 108 -3.37 -12.28 -9.54
CA ALA A 108 -2.64 -13.00 -8.50
C ALA A 108 -1.49 -12.18 -7.91
N SER A 109 -1.17 -12.48 -6.65
CA SER A 109 0.15 -12.25 -6.07
C SER A 109 0.84 -13.60 -5.81
N ASP A 110 2.08 -13.58 -5.34
CA ASP A 110 2.79 -14.75 -4.81
C ASP A 110 2.14 -15.33 -3.54
N LEU A 111 1.19 -14.60 -2.94
CA LEU A 111 0.39 -15.04 -1.80
C LEU A 111 -1.06 -15.37 -2.19
N SER A 112 -1.35 -15.60 -3.48
CA SER A 112 -2.61 -16.18 -3.96
C SER A 112 -2.52 -17.72 -4.03
N GLU A 113 -3.65 -18.43 -4.00
CA GLU A 113 -3.67 -19.90 -4.06
C GLU A 113 -3.13 -20.44 -5.41
N ARG A 114 -3.28 -19.65 -6.47
CA ARG A 114 -2.79 -19.92 -7.82
C ARG A 114 -2.41 -18.63 -8.53
N CYS A 115 -1.59 -18.74 -9.56
CA CYS A 115 -1.42 -17.67 -10.54
C CYS A 115 -2.65 -17.54 -11.44
N PHE A 116 -3.07 -16.30 -11.67
CA PHE A 116 -4.14 -15.94 -12.60
C PHE A 116 -4.05 -14.47 -13.00
N SER A 117 -4.73 -14.12 -14.08
CA SER A 117 -5.19 -12.76 -14.37
C SER A 117 -6.70 -12.74 -14.59
N TYR A 118 -7.31 -11.56 -14.63
CA TYR A 118 -8.74 -11.45 -14.94
C TYR A 118 -9.07 -11.64 -16.42
N ASP A 119 -8.07 -11.88 -17.28
CA ASP A 119 -8.23 -12.11 -18.73
C ASP A 119 -7.21 -13.16 -19.22
N ASP A 120 -7.16 -14.30 -18.54
CA ASP A 120 -6.31 -15.40 -18.95
C ASP A 120 -6.86 -16.08 -20.20
N GLN A 121 -5.98 -16.25 -21.19
CA GLN A 121 -6.29 -16.88 -22.47
C GLN A 121 -5.54 -18.21 -22.61
N PRO A 122 -6.08 -19.19 -23.36
CA PRO A 122 -5.33 -20.37 -23.76
C PRO A 122 -4.05 -19.97 -24.50
N ASP A 123 -3.01 -20.79 -24.40
CA ASP A 123 -1.72 -20.50 -25.04
C ASP A 123 -1.88 -20.28 -26.55
N GLY A 124 -1.25 -19.22 -27.05
CA GLY A 124 -1.34 -18.80 -28.45
C GLY A 124 -2.59 -17.98 -28.81
N GLN A 125 -3.49 -17.71 -27.87
CA GLN A 125 -4.61 -16.78 -28.04
C GLN A 125 -4.34 -15.43 -27.39
N ALA A 126 -5.04 -14.40 -27.86
CA ALA A 126 -4.96 -13.03 -27.35
C ALA A 126 -6.35 -12.40 -27.41
N ASP A 127 -6.65 -11.51 -26.46
CA ASP A 127 -7.93 -10.83 -26.37
C ASP A 127 -7.75 -9.32 -26.27
N PHE A 128 -7.48 -8.68 -27.41
CA PHE A 128 -7.28 -7.24 -27.48
C PHE A 128 -8.54 -6.42 -27.14
N GLU A 129 -9.73 -7.06 -27.12
CA GLU A 129 -11.01 -6.42 -26.80
C GLU A 129 -11.42 -6.64 -25.34
N LEU A 130 -10.67 -7.45 -24.57
CA LEU A 130 -10.98 -7.84 -23.19
C LEU A 130 -12.39 -8.44 -23.04
N ALA A 131 -12.87 -9.15 -24.05
CA ALA A 131 -14.16 -9.83 -24.03
C ALA A 131 -14.23 -10.97 -23.00
N GLY A 132 -13.08 -11.54 -22.64
CA GLY A 132 -12.88 -12.56 -21.63
C GLY A 132 -12.62 -12.01 -20.23
N PHE A 133 -12.63 -10.69 -20.02
CA PHE A 133 -12.41 -10.12 -18.70
C PHE A 133 -13.47 -10.60 -17.69
N ASP A 134 -13.02 -11.24 -16.61
CA ASP A 134 -13.86 -11.77 -15.54
C ASP A 134 -13.25 -11.46 -14.16
N ILE A 135 -13.92 -10.59 -13.40
CA ILE A 135 -13.50 -10.26 -12.03
C ILE A 135 -13.66 -11.46 -11.07
N GLU A 136 -14.57 -12.39 -11.37
CA GLU A 136 -14.82 -13.59 -10.58
C GLU A 136 -13.76 -14.68 -10.81
N ALA A 137 -12.87 -14.51 -11.79
CA ALA A 137 -11.66 -15.32 -11.92
C ALA A 137 -10.65 -15.09 -10.78
N GLY A 138 -10.90 -14.07 -9.95
CA GLY A 138 -10.16 -13.72 -8.74
C GLY A 138 -10.11 -14.80 -7.66
N ASP A 139 -9.41 -14.45 -6.57
CA ASP A 139 -9.56 -15.17 -5.30
C ASP A 139 -10.96 -14.88 -4.73
N PRO A 140 -11.82 -15.90 -4.56
CA PRO A 140 -13.27 -15.70 -4.39
C PRO A 140 -13.65 -15.03 -3.07
N GLU A 141 -12.80 -15.10 -2.05
CA GLU A 141 -13.05 -14.48 -0.76
C GLU A 141 -12.72 -12.97 -0.73
N VAL A 142 -11.97 -12.42 -1.69
CA VAL A 142 -11.47 -11.02 -1.61
C VAL A 142 -12.59 -9.99 -1.66
N ILE A 143 -13.47 -10.04 -2.65
CA ILE A 143 -14.56 -9.06 -2.81
C ILE A 143 -15.57 -9.13 -1.66
N PRO A 144 -16.10 -10.31 -1.28
CA PRO A 144 -17.01 -10.42 -0.13
C PRO A 144 -16.38 -9.90 1.16
N LEU A 145 -15.10 -10.22 1.40
CA LEU A 145 -14.41 -9.79 2.61
C LEU A 145 -14.20 -8.26 2.65
N LEU A 146 -13.86 -7.65 1.51
CA LEU A 146 -13.77 -6.20 1.38
C LEU A 146 -15.12 -5.50 1.64
N GLN A 147 -16.24 -6.10 1.23
CA GLN A 147 -17.57 -5.58 1.52
C GLN A 147 -17.89 -5.62 3.03
N GLU A 148 -17.50 -6.70 3.73
CA GLU A 148 -17.60 -6.78 5.19
C GLU A 148 -16.73 -5.71 5.88
N ILE A 149 -15.50 -5.52 5.39
CA ILE A 149 -14.57 -4.49 5.91
C ILE A 149 -15.13 -3.08 5.70
N LEU A 150 -15.65 -2.77 4.51
CA LEU A 150 -16.23 -1.46 4.20
C LEU A 150 -17.49 -1.15 5.01
N ALA A 151 -18.25 -2.18 5.42
CA ALA A 151 -19.37 -2.00 6.34
C ALA A 151 -18.93 -1.59 7.75
N ILE A 152 -17.70 -1.93 8.16
CA ILE A 152 -17.10 -1.57 9.45
C ILE A 152 -16.38 -0.21 9.35
N ASN A 153 -15.58 -0.03 8.30
CA ASN A 153 -14.80 1.18 8.04
C ASN A 153 -14.98 1.65 6.59
N PRO A 154 -16.04 2.43 6.31
CA PRO A 154 -16.31 2.93 4.96
C PRO A 154 -15.30 3.98 4.47
N ALA A 155 -14.43 4.49 5.36
CA ALA A 155 -13.40 5.48 5.04
C ALA A 155 -12.03 4.86 4.72
N ILE A 156 -11.90 3.53 4.80
CA ILE A 156 -10.65 2.84 4.52
C ILE A 156 -10.18 3.13 3.09
N LYS A 157 -8.90 3.44 2.93
CA LYS A 157 -8.29 3.62 1.61
C LYS A 157 -7.71 2.32 1.10
N ILE A 158 -7.72 2.15 -0.22
CA ILE A 158 -7.23 0.95 -0.88
C ILE A 158 -6.27 1.36 -2.00
N ILE A 159 -5.05 0.82 -1.97
CA ILE A 159 -4.16 0.81 -3.13
C ILE A 159 -4.18 -0.56 -3.81
N ALA A 160 -4.15 -0.61 -5.14
CA ALA A 160 -4.04 -1.87 -5.87
C ALA A 160 -2.85 -1.84 -6.84
N THR A 161 -2.16 -2.97 -6.97
CA THR A 161 -0.99 -3.13 -7.85
C THR A 161 -1.08 -4.43 -8.64
N ALA A 162 -0.59 -4.45 -9.87
CA ALA A 162 -0.50 -5.69 -10.65
C ALA A 162 0.87 -6.34 -10.44
N TRP A 163 0.92 -7.62 -10.03
CA TRP A 163 2.18 -8.38 -10.06
C TRP A 163 2.63 -8.69 -11.49
N SER A 164 1.70 -8.76 -12.44
CA SER A 164 1.97 -8.99 -13.85
C SER A 164 0.76 -8.63 -14.70
N ALA A 165 0.98 -8.33 -15.98
CA ALA A 165 -0.08 -8.39 -17.00
C ALA A 165 -0.52 -9.85 -17.28
N PRO A 166 -1.70 -10.08 -17.90
CA PRO A 166 -2.07 -11.36 -18.47
C PRO A 166 -0.95 -11.95 -19.33
N ARG A 167 -0.74 -13.27 -19.26
CA ARG A 167 0.41 -13.93 -19.91
C ARG A 167 0.51 -13.60 -21.39
N TRP A 168 -0.62 -13.62 -22.11
CA TRP A 168 -0.65 -13.36 -23.54
C TRP A 168 -0.15 -11.95 -23.90
N MET A 169 -0.20 -10.96 -22.99
CA MET A 169 0.33 -9.61 -23.20
C MET A 169 1.85 -9.51 -23.03
N LYS A 170 2.51 -10.58 -22.57
CA LYS A 170 3.93 -10.58 -22.21
C LYS A 170 4.80 -11.17 -23.30
N THR A 171 6.04 -10.69 -23.38
CA THR A 171 7.04 -11.15 -24.37
C THR A 171 7.39 -12.64 -24.24
N ASN A 172 7.18 -13.25 -23.07
CA ASN A 172 7.50 -14.65 -22.79
C ASN A 172 6.27 -15.53 -22.50
N GLN A 173 5.05 -14.99 -22.53
CA GLN A 173 3.80 -15.71 -22.26
C GLN A 173 3.79 -16.50 -20.94
N SER A 174 4.51 -16.02 -19.92
CA SER A 174 4.68 -16.68 -18.62
C SER A 174 4.20 -15.79 -17.47
N PHE A 175 3.84 -16.40 -16.34
CA PHE A 175 3.58 -15.65 -15.10
C PHE A 175 4.87 -15.05 -14.51
N ILE A 176 6.03 -15.64 -14.78
CA ILE A 176 7.32 -15.19 -14.24
C ILE A 176 8.10 -14.39 -15.29
N GLY A 177 8.60 -13.22 -14.90
CA GLY A 177 9.49 -12.37 -15.70
C GLY A 177 8.85 -11.90 -17.01
N GLY A 178 9.68 -11.71 -18.04
CA GLY A 178 9.23 -11.12 -19.30
C GLY A 178 8.91 -9.64 -19.16
N LYS A 179 8.43 -9.04 -20.25
CA LYS A 179 8.06 -7.63 -20.32
C LYS A 179 6.67 -7.49 -20.92
N LEU A 180 6.00 -6.38 -20.62
CA LEU A 180 4.81 -5.98 -21.37
C LEU A 180 5.20 -5.72 -22.83
N ARG A 181 4.50 -6.35 -23.78
CA ARG A 181 4.72 -6.05 -25.20
C ARG A 181 4.17 -4.66 -25.52
N GLU A 182 4.90 -3.90 -26.35
CA GLU A 182 4.50 -2.54 -26.74
C GLU A 182 3.12 -2.50 -27.42
N ASP A 183 2.79 -3.49 -28.24
CA ASP A 183 1.48 -3.59 -28.89
C ASP A 183 0.34 -3.93 -27.92
N CYS A 184 0.66 -4.29 -26.67
CA CYS A 184 -0.30 -4.53 -25.60
C CYS A 184 -0.46 -3.35 -24.62
N TYR A 185 0.22 -2.21 -24.82
CA TYR A 185 0.13 -1.09 -23.87
C TYR A 185 -1.31 -0.57 -23.74
N SER A 186 -2.00 -0.34 -24.85
CA SER A 186 -3.39 0.15 -24.82
C SER A 186 -4.35 -0.84 -24.14
N VAL A 187 -4.24 -2.14 -24.45
CA VAL A 187 -5.12 -3.15 -23.84
C VAL A 187 -4.79 -3.39 -22.37
N TYR A 188 -3.51 -3.29 -21.97
CA TYR A 188 -3.16 -3.41 -20.56
C TYR A 188 -3.65 -2.22 -19.72
N ALA A 189 -3.61 -1.00 -20.27
CA ALA A 189 -4.24 0.16 -19.64
C ALA A 189 -5.76 -0.03 -19.49
N ALA A 190 -6.42 -0.58 -20.52
CA ALA A 190 -7.84 -0.93 -20.45
C ALA A 190 -8.13 -2.04 -19.42
N TYR A 191 -7.26 -3.04 -19.28
CA TYR A 191 -7.36 -4.10 -18.27
C TYR A 191 -7.34 -3.54 -16.83
N LEU A 192 -6.37 -2.67 -16.52
CA LEU A 192 -6.30 -2.01 -15.21
C LEU A 192 -7.52 -1.11 -14.96
N THR A 193 -8.01 -0.43 -16.01
CA THR A 193 -9.22 0.40 -15.96
C THR A 193 -10.48 -0.45 -15.69
N LEU A 194 -10.64 -1.60 -16.36
CA LEU A 194 -11.76 -2.51 -16.16
C LEU A 194 -11.77 -3.09 -14.75
N TYR A 195 -10.61 -3.42 -14.19
CA TYR A 195 -10.50 -3.82 -12.78
C TYR A 195 -11.09 -2.75 -11.85
N LEU A 196 -10.69 -1.49 -12.00
CA LEU A 196 -11.19 -0.39 -11.18
C LEU A 196 -12.70 -0.21 -11.29
N LEU A 197 -13.24 -0.30 -12.52
CA LEU A 197 -14.68 -0.23 -12.76
C LEU A 197 -15.42 -1.44 -12.15
N ALA A 198 -14.87 -2.64 -12.24
CA ALA A 198 -15.44 -3.85 -11.65
C ALA A 198 -15.44 -3.79 -10.11
N MET A 199 -14.38 -3.27 -9.49
CA MET A 199 -14.32 -3.04 -8.04
C MET A 199 -15.39 -2.01 -7.63
N ARG A 200 -15.53 -0.89 -8.35
CA ARG A 200 -16.57 0.12 -8.09
C ARG A 200 -17.98 -0.45 -8.22
N LYS A 201 -18.22 -1.32 -9.21
CA LYS A 201 -19.51 -2.01 -9.38
C LYS A 201 -19.86 -2.89 -8.17
N ASN A 202 -18.85 -3.41 -7.48
CA ASN A 202 -18.99 -4.16 -6.22
C ASN A 202 -19.00 -3.28 -4.97
N GLY A 203 -19.09 -1.95 -5.13
CA GLY A 203 -19.11 -0.99 -4.02
C GLY A 203 -17.75 -0.69 -3.42
N ILE A 204 -16.66 -1.12 -4.07
CA ILE A 204 -15.29 -0.96 -3.57
C ILE A 204 -14.58 0.13 -4.38
N VAL A 205 -14.23 1.23 -3.72
CA VAL A 205 -13.47 2.32 -4.33
C VAL A 205 -11.98 2.10 -4.06
N VAL A 206 -11.23 1.83 -5.13
CA VAL A 206 -9.76 1.81 -5.09
C VAL A 206 -9.27 3.26 -5.15
N HIS A 207 -8.59 3.70 -4.09
CA HIS A 207 -8.08 5.07 -3.89
C HIS A 207 -6.85 5.35 -4.76
N ALA A 208 -5.95 4.37 -4.88
CA ALA A 208 -4.70 4.52 -5.62
C ALA A 208 -4.33 3.25 -6.39
N ILE A 209 -3.52 3.39 -7.43
CA ILE A 209 -2.91 2.26 -8.13
C ILE A 209 -1.44 2.47 -8.45
N THR A 210 -0.71 1.37 -8.59
CA THR A 210 0.56 1.30 -9.31
C THR A 210 0.40 0.35 -10.51
N PRO A 211 1.08 0.60 -11.65
CA PRO A 211 0.89 -0.22 -12.85
C PRO A 211 1.59 -1.58 -12.76
N GLN A 212 2.57 -1.73 -11.86
CA GLN A 212 3.38 -2.94 -11.72
C GLN A 212 4.02 -2.98 -10.33
N ASN A 213 3.84 -4.08 -9.61
CA ASN A 213 4.56 -4.42 -8.40
C ASN A 213 6.02 -4.74 -8.74
N GLU A 214 6.97 -4.13 -8.03
CA GLU A 214 8.40 -4.42 -8.15
C GLU A 214 8.90 -4.55 -9.60
N PRO A 215 8.78 -3.50 -10.45
CA PRO A 215 8.99 -3.58 -11.90
C PRO A 215 10.41 -3.96 -12.33
N LEU A 216 11.39 -4.07 -11.40
CA LEU A 216 12.73 -4.61 -11.67
C LEU A 216 12.96 -6.03 -11.11
N ASN A 217 11.96 -6.60 -10.43
CA ASN A 217 12.00 -7.98 -9.95
C ASN A 217 11.44 -8.93 -11.02
N GLN A 218 12.30 -9.80 -11.53
CA GLN A 218 11.96 -10.79 -12.56
C GLN A 218 11.73 -12.20 -12.03
N LYS A 219 11.81 -12.39 -10.71
CA LYS A 219 11.89 -13.72 -10.08
C LYS A 219 10.60 -14.19 -9.43
N ASN A 220 9.73 -13.26 -9.05
CA ASN A 220 8.51 -13.61 -8.33
C ASN A 220 7.49 -14.30 -9.26
N GLU A 221 6.53 -15.02 -8.68
CA GLU A 221 5.44 -15.67 -9.39
C GLU A 221 4.10 -15.14 -8.85
N PRO A 222 3.45 -14.17 -9.53
CA PRO A 222 3.80 -13.58 -10.83
C PRO A 222 4.84 -12.44 -10.74
N SER A 223 5.47 -12.12 -11.86
CA SER A 223 6.31 -10.92 -12.03
C SER A 223 6.35 -10.44 -13.47
N MET A 224 6.55 -9.13 -13.69
CA MET A 224 6.77 -8.55 -15.01
C MET A 224 7.74 -7.37 -14.91
N ILE A 225 8.71 -7.33 -15.83
CA ILE A 225 9.69 -6.25 -15.90
C ILE A 225 9.09 -5.05 -16.63
N MET A 226 9.29 -3.87 -16.07
CA MET A 226 8.99 -2.58 -16.71
C MET A 226 10.10 -1.60 -16.35
N ALA A 227 10.85 -1.09 -17.32
CA ALA A 227 11.87 -0.07 -17.07
C ALA A 227 11.24 1.31 -16.83
N ALA A 228 11.98 2.25 -16.26
CA ALA A 228 11.48 3.59 -15.96
C ALA A 228 10.91 4.31 -17.19
N HIS A 229 11.67 4.38 -18.29
CA HIS A 229 11.17 4.93 -19.56
C HIS A 229 9.94 4.18 -20.12
N GLU A 230 9.85 2.85 -19.95
CA GLU A 230 8.69 2.04 -20.37
C GLU A 230 7.47 2.43 -19.52
N GLN A 231 7.64 2.58 -18.19
CA GLN A 231 6.56 3.00 -17.29
C GLN A 231 6.12 4.44 -17.57
N ALA A 232 7.05 5.37 -17.82
CA ALA A 232 6.72 6.73 -18.21
C ALA A 232 5.92 6.77 -19.52
N ALA A 233 6.35 6.01 -20.53
CA ALA A 233 5.66 5.89 -21.81
C ALA A 233 4.26 5.26 -21.66
N PHE A 234 4.15 4.20 -20.87
CA PHE A 234 2.87 3.55 -20.57
C PHE A 234 1.90 4.50 -19.88
N ILE A 235 2.36 5.22 -18.86
CA ILE A 235 1.54 6.18 -18.11
C ILE A 235 1.07 7.32 -19.01
N LYS A 236 1.98 7.99 -19.71
CA LYS A 236 1.64 9.21 -20.47
C LYS A 236 0.76 8.94 -21.69
N ASN A 237 0.99 7.82 -22.38
CA ASN A 237 0.32 7.53 -23.65
C ASN A 237 -0.89 6.61 -23.52
N HIS A 238 -1.01 5.84 -22.42
CA HIS A 238 -2.03 4.80 -22.29
C HIS A 238 -2.77 4.87 -20.96
N LEU A 239 -2.12 4.60 -19.82
CA LEU A 239 -2.83 4.43 -18.54
C LEU A 239 -3.49 5.74 -18.06
N GLY A 240 -2.75 6.85 -18.03
CA GLY A 240 -3.30 8.15 -17.63
C GLY A 240 -4.53 8.55 -18.45
N PRO A 241 -4.43 8.61 -19.80
CA PRO A 241 -5.58 8.86 -20.67
C PRO A 241 -6.72 7.85 -20.51
N ALA A 242 -6.44 6.56 -20.30
CA ALA A 242 -7.47 5.54 -20.10
C ALA A 242 -8.29 5.79 -18.82
N LEU A 243 -7.63 6.14 -17.72
CA LEU A 243 -8.30 6.50 -16.46
C LEU A 243 -9.17 7.75 -16.63
N ASP A 244 -8.64 8.82 -17.24
CA ASP A 244 -9.40 10.04 -17.50
C ASP A 244 -10.65 9.77 -18.34
N ASN A 245 -10.50 9.05 -19.44
CA ASN A 245 -11.59 8.72 -20.37
C ASN A 245 -12.66 7.82 -19.73
N ALA A 246 -12.27 7.00 -18.76
CA ALA A 246 -13.19 6.15 -18.00
C ALA A 246 -13.87 6.87 -16.81
N GLY A 247 -13.56 8.15 -16.57
CA GLY A 247 -14.07 8.88 -15.42
C GLY A 247 -13.45 8.43 -14.09
N LEU A 248 -12.21 7.95 -14.14
CA LEU A 248 -11.41 7.46 -13.01
C LEU A 248 -10.26 8.42 -12.64
N ALA A 249 -10.33 9.69 -13.05
CA ALA A 249 -9.31 10.70 -12.76
C ALA A 249 -9.13 10.98 -11.25
N ASP A 250 -10.05 10.49 -10.42
CA ASP A 250 -9.95 10.54 -8.95
C ASP A 250 -9.08 9.42 -8.36
N VAL A 251 -8.73 8.39 -9.13
CA VAL A 251 -7.80 7.33 -8.71
C VAL A 251 -6.37 7.84 -8.81
N GLU A 252 -5.65 7.83 -7.69
CA GLU A 252 -4.27 8.32 -7.64
C GLU A 252 -3.30 7.32 -8.27
N LEU A 253 -2.55 7.74 -9.28
CA LEU A 253 -1.55 6.90 -9.93
C LEU A 253 -0.16 7.11 -9.33
N PHE A 254 0.51 6.01 -8.98
CA PHE A 254 1.86 5.99 -8.42
C PHE A 254 2.80 5.22 -9.34
N CYS A 255 4.04 5.69 -9.44
CA CYS A 255 5.13 4.98 -10.12
C CYS A 255 6.00 4.19 -9.13
N TRP A 256 6.96 3.43 -9.67
CA TRP A 256 7.97 2.66 -8.94
C TRP A 256 7.46 1.41 -8.21
N ASP A 257 6.90 1.51 -7.00
CA ASP A 257 6.40 0.38 -6.19
C ASP A 257 7.48 -0.71 -5.96
N HIS A 258 8.68 -0.26 -5.56
CA HIS A 258 9.84 -1.13 -5.34
C HIS A 258 10.84 -0.48 -4.37
N ASN A 259 12.02 -1.08 -4.26
CA ASN A 259 12.97 -0.83 -3.17
C ASN A 259 13.58 0.58 -3.14
N CYS A 260 14.13 0.94 -1.98
CA CYS A 260 14.80 2.22 -1.74
C CYS A 260 16.24 2.27 -2.31
N ASP A 261 16.70 1.27 -3.05
CA ASP A 261 18.06 1.16 -3.60
C ASP A 261 18.23 1.68 -5.03
N VAL A 262 17.13 1.97 -5.74
CA VAL A 262 17.15 2.50 -7.12
C VAL A 262 16.26 3.74 -7.24
N LYS A 263 16.65 4.82 -6.55
CA LYS A 263 15.90 6.08 -6.56
C LYS A 263 15.81 6.73 -7.93
N GLU A 264 16.75 6.42 -8.83
CA GLU A 264 16.81 6.95 -10.18
C GLU A 264 15.56 6.59 -10.99
N TYR A 265 14.90 5.47 -10.70
CA TYR A 265 13.73 5.03 -11.42
C TYR A 265 12.55 6.02 -11.30
N PRO A 266 12.00 6.32 -10.10
CA PRO A 266 10.91 7.28 -9.99
C PRO A 266 11.33 8.68 -10.43
N LEU A 267 12.61 9.07 -10.26
CA LEU A 267 13.12 10.36 -10.74
C LEU A 267 13.09 10.48 -12.27
N GLU A 268 13.41 9.40 -12.99
CA GLU A 268 13.30 9.35 -14.45
C GLU A 268 11.84 9.43 -14.90
N VAL A 269 10.92 8.73 -14.24
CA VAL A 269 9.48 8.81 -14.55
C VAL A 269 8.93 10.22 -14.29
N PHE A 270 9.30 10.85 -13.17
CA PHE A 270 8.88 12.22 -12.86
C PHE A 270 9.48 13.27 -13.80
N ALA A 271 10.64 13.01 -14.39
CA ALA A 271 11.26 13.93 -15.35
C ALA A 271 10.49 14.03 -16.69
N ASP A 272 9.69 13.02 -17.04
CA ASP A 272 8.77 13.11 -18.17
C ASP A 272 7.53 13.91 -17.76
N ALA A 273 7.47 15.18 -18.16
CA ALA A 273 6.38 16.09 -17.79
C ALA A 273 4.99 15.62 -18.24
N GLU A 274 4.89 14.76 -19.27
CA GLU A 274 3.62 14.21 -19.73
C GLU A 274 3.17 13.01 -18.92
N ALA A 275 4.09 12.20 -18.41
CA ALA A 275 3.76 11.17 -17.43
C ALA A 275 3.44 11.79 -16.06
N CYS A 276 4.27 12.76 -15.65
CA CYS A 276 4.21 13.43 -14.36
C CYS A 276 2.84 14.08 -14.08
N ARG A 277 2.14 14.59 -15.11
CA ARG A 277 0.80 15.21 -14.94
C ARG A 277 -0.26 14.23 -14.44
N TYR A 278 -0.08 12.93 -14.67
CA TYR A 278 -0.99 11.86 -14.23
C TYR A 278 -0.61 11.29 -12.87
N LEU A 279 0.60 11.59 -12.38
CA LEU A 279 1.14 10.98 -11.17
C LEU A 279 0.77 11.78 -9.92
N ALA A 280 0.28 11.08 -8.91
CA ALA A 280 0.18 11.58 -7.55
C ALA A 280 1.52 11.45 -6.79
N GLY A 281 2.34 10.46 -7.15
CA GLY A 281 3.57 10.17 -6.42
C GLY A 281 4.31 8.90 -6.83
N SER A 282 5.14 8.41 -5.90
CA SER A 282 5.86 7.12 -6.02
C SER A 282 5.64 6.23 -4.80
N ALA A 283 5.60 4.93 -5.05
CA ALA A 283 5.43 3.88 -4.04
C ALA A 283 6.77 3.17 -3.76
N TRP A 284 7.00 2.72 -2.53
CA TRP A 284 8.31 2.26 -2.05
C TRP A 284 8.23 1.05 -1.12
N HIS A 285 9.18 0.13 -1.30
CA HIS A 285 9.43 -1.03 -0.46
C HIS A 285 10.78 -0.87 0.27
N LEU A 286 11.05 -1.70 1.29
CA LEU A 286 12.33 -1.69 2.02
C LEU A 286 12.99 -3.07 2.10
N TYR A 287 12.97 -3.86 1.03
CA TYR A 287 13.78 -5.09 0.94
C TYR A 287 15.25 -4.79 0.62
N GLY A 288 15.50 -3.64 -0.02
CA GLY A 288 16.83 -3.12 -0.34
C GLY A 288 16.91 -1.60 -0.17
N GLY A 289 18.11 -1.11 0.14
CA GLY A 289 18.39 0.32 0.27
C GLY A 289 18.13 0.89 1.67
N ASP A 290 17.95 2.21 1.73
CA ASP A 290 17.75 2.96 2.98
C ASP A 290 16.53 3.89 2.84
N ILE A 291 15.63 3.85 3.83
CA ILE A 291 14.37 4.61 3.82
C ILE A 291 14.57 6.13 3.73
N SER A 292 15.75 6.65 4.07
CA SER A 292 16.08 8.08 3.92
C SER A 292 16.06 8.59 2.48
N VAL A 293 16.14 7.69 1.49
CA VAL A 293 15.99 8.02 0.07
C VAL A 293 14.67 8.72 -0.23
N LEU A 294 13.59 8.41 0.49
CA LEU A 294 12.31 9.11 0.31
C LEU A 294 12.45 10.62 0.58
N SER A 295 13.25 11.02 1.57
CA SER A 295 13.53 12.45 1.81
C SER A 295 14.29 13.11 0.65
N GLU A 296 15.21 12.38 0.01
CA GLU A 296 15.92 12.90 -1.17
C GLU A 296 14.97 13.10 -2.35
N VAL A 297 14.05 12.15 -2.58
CA VAL A 297 13.04 12.25 -3.63
C VAL A 297 12.06 13.39 -3.33
N HIS A 298 11.62 13.54 -2.07
CA HIS A 298 10.77 14.65 -1.65
C HIS A 298 11.44 16.01 -1.88
N GLN A 299 12.74 16.14 -1.60
CA GLN A 299 13.46 17.40 -1.84
C GLN A 299 13.47 17.81 -3.32
N LEU A 300 13.55 16.84 -4.23
CA LEU A 300 13.53 17.08 -5.67
C LEU A 300 12.10 17.32 -6.20
N TYR A 301 11.12 16.60 -5.66
CA TYR A 301 9.72 16.64 -6.08
C TYR A 301 8.76 16.82 -4.89
N PRO A 302 8.76 17.99 -4.22
CA PRO A 302 8.06 18.19 -2.94
C PRO A 302 6.53 18.13 -3.03
N LYS A 303 5.99 18.18 -4.25
CA LYS A 303 4.54 18.05 -4.50
C LYS A 303 4.11 16.60 -4.66
N MET A 304 5.04 15.69 -4.94
CA MET A 304 4.74 14.27 -5.09
C MET A 304 4.53 13.61 -3.74
N LYS A 305 3.50 12.77 -3.66
CA LYS A 305 3.28 11.89 -2.51
C LYS A 305 4.33 10.77 -2.54
N LEU A 306 4.71 10.30 -1.35
CA LEU A 306 5.53 9.11 -1.18
C LEU A 306 4.74 8.13 -0.34
N TYR A 307 4.53 6.92 -0.86
CA TYR A 307 3.81 5.85 -0.17
C TYR A 307 4.77 4.71 0.14
N PHE A 308 4.85 4.30 1.41
CA PHE A 308 5.53 3.07 1.81
C PHE A 308 4.55 1.91 1.72
N THR A 309 4.68 1.08 0.69
CA THR A 309 3.62 0.15 0.28
C THR A 309 3.89 -1.30 0.66
N GLU A 310 5.14 -1.68 0.97
CA GLU A 310 5.43 -3.07 1.31
C GLU A 310 6.70 -3.27 2.16
N GLN A 311 6.56 -4.16 3.15
CA GLN A 311 7.64 -4.84 3.86
C GLN A 311 7.10 -6.15 4.44
N TRP A 312 7.99 -7.12 4.65
CA TRP A 312 7.65 -8.43 5.19
C TRP A 312 8.50 -8.81 6.41
N VAL A 313 7.91 -9.64 7.28
CA VAL A 313 8.58 -10.26 8.43
C VAL A 313 8.83 -11.74 8.11
N GLY A 314 10.08 -12.17 8.23
CA GLY A 314 10.48 -13.54 7.93
C GLY A 314 9.95 -14.60 8.89
N ILE A 315 9.74 -15.83 8.40
CA ILE A 315 9.35 -16.98 9.23
C ILE A 315 10.40 -17.31 10.31
N ASP A 316 11.67 -17.07 10.01
CA ASP A 316 12.79 -17.25 10.93
C ASP A 316 13.07 -16.00 11.81
N GLY A 317 12.15 -15.04 11.78
CA GLY A 317 12.21 -13.81 12.56
C GLY A 317 12.16 -14.04 14.07
N GLN A 318 12.66 -13.06 14.83
CA GLN A 318 12.56 -13.04 16.29
C GLN A 318 11.75 -11.82 16.70
N PHE A 319 10.65 -12.04 17.42
CA PHE A 319 9.70 -10.99 17.84
C PHE A 319 10.37 -9.70 18.33
N ALA A 320 11.36 -9.80 19.23
CA ALA A 320 12.07 -8.64 19.76
C ALA A 320 12.83 -7.86 18.69
N GLY A 321 13.58 -8.55 17.84
CA GLY A 321 14.37 -7.95 16.77
C GLY A 321 13.47 -7.33 15.70
N ASP A 322 12.45 -8.08 15.27
CA ASP A 322 11.53 -7.65 14.23
C ASP A 322 10.70 -6.45 14.67
N LEU A 323 10.19 -6.47 15.90
CA LEU A 323 9.47 -5.33 16.48
C LEU A 323 10.33 -4.07 16.47
N LEU A 324 11.56 -4.14 16.99
CA LEU A 324 12.43 -2.96 17.08
C LEU A 324 12.86 -2.46 15.70
N TRP A 325 13.14 -3.38 14.77
CA TRP A 325 13.53 -3.02 13.41
C TRP A 325 12.38 -2.38 12.62
N HIS A 326 11.17 -2.95 12.68
CA HIS A 326 10.01 -2.43 11.95
C HIS A 326 9.52 -1.10 12.53
N ILE A 327 9.51 -0.94 13.86
CA ILE A 327 9.16 0.35 14.46
C ILE A 327 10.17 1.42 14.03
N LYS A 328 11.47 1.11 14.04
CA LYS A 328 12.52 2.07 13.68
C LYS A 328 12.47 2.45 12.19
N ASN A 329 12.41 1.45 11.30
CA ASN A 329 12.68 1.66 9.87
C ASN A 329 11.40 1.77 9.02
N VAL A 330 10.34 1.04 9.40
CA VAL A 330 9.07 1.05 8.67
C VAL A 330 8.15 2.11 9.24
N LEU A 331 7.69 1.97 10.49
CA LEU A 331 6.68 2.89 11.03
C LEU A 331 7.24 4.30 11.21
N ILE A 332 8.26 4.47 12.07
CA ILE A 332 8.86 5.79 12.31
C ILE A 332 9.74 6.22 11.14
N GLY A 333 10.45 5.27 10.52
CA GLY A 333 11.38 5.55 9.43
C GLY A 333 10.68 6.13 8.21
N SER A 334 9.58 5.53 7.74
CA SER A 334 8.82 6.04 6.59
C SER A 334 8.20 7.41 6.88
N LEU A 335 7.57 7.59 8.05
CA LEU A 335 6.93 8.85 8.45
C LEU A 335 7.93 10.00 8.59
N ARG A 336 9.13 9.74 9.12
CA ARG A 336 10.19 10.76 9.20
C ARG A 336 10.79 11.10 7.84
N ASN A 337 10.53 10.28 6.83
CA ASN A 337 10.97 10.49 5.45
C ASN A 337 9.78 10.74 4.51
N TRP A 338 8.79 11.51 4.96
CA TRP A 338 7.69 12.03 4.14
C TRP A 338 6.69 11.00 3.61
N SER A 339 6.78 9.72 4.01
CA SER A 339 5.74 8.76 3.66
C SER A 339 4.40 9.18 4.24
N ARG A 340 3.34 8.99 3.46
CA ARG A 340 1.97 9.25 3.89
C ARG A 340 1.22 7.98 4.32
N VAL A 341 1.76 6.81 4.00
CA VAL A 341 1.21 5.50 4.39
C VAL A 341 2.29 4.59 4.96
#